data_AF-A0A352IUT8-F1
#
_entry.id   AF-A0A352IUT8-F1
#
_cell.length_a   1.000
_cell.length_b   1.000
_cell.length_c   1.000
_cell.angle_alpha   90.00
_cell.angle_beta   90.00
_cell.angle_gamma   90.00
#
_symmetry.space_group_name_H-M   'P 1'
#
loop_
_entity.id
_entity.type
_entity.pdbx_description
1 polymer ?
#
loop_
_entity_poly.entity_id
_entity_poly.type
_entity_poly.pdbx_seq_one_letter_code
_entity_poly.pdbx_strand_id
1 'polypeptide(L)'
;MRKNLPVTDNEKTFPSNQKLISSTDLKGKIRHCNSAFVEVSGFSRDELIGQPHNIVRHPDMPPAAYENMWSHLKAGQPWMGLVKNRCKNGDYYWVSAYVTPVTENGKVVGYESVRSCPDRQDVARAEKLYADIRSGHSGIRFWQRFQPPTLILAFVFIVAGILFIAGQKMFSELSLAVGVIIYAGWMHVARKQLMASVTQLLEHSFTDDLAAKSYTDDELPLGRIKVAVKAQQAHLDAVLTRLEDSADEMRLFSVKGREVTFEAQEALRQQQAETEQVAAAVHEMSQTIAEVSSNVQSTAERADSAKEFANEGRSVVRGTREAIETLKGSV
;
A
#
# COMPACT_ATOMS: atom_id res chain seq x y z
N MET A 1 11.71 18.89 22.93
CA MET A 1 11.51 17.98 21.78
C MET A 1 12.85 17.68 21.12
N ARG A 2 13.06 16.46 20.58
CA ARG A 2 14.27 16.09 19.82
C ARG A 2 14.41 16.99 18.59
N LYS A 3 15.57 17.61 18.40
CA LYS A 3 15.92 18.37 17.19
C LYS A 3 16.79 17.48 16.31
N ASN A 4 16.35 17.24 15.08
CA ASN A 4 17.13 16.45 14.11
C ASN A 4 17.88 17.41 13.19
N LEU A 5 19.20 17.28 13.15
CA LEU A 5 20.14 18.07 12.32
C LEU A 5 21.03 17.10 11.54
N PRO A 6 21.64 17.50 10.41
CA PRO A 6 21.53 18.81 9.74
C PRO A 6 20.19 18.98 9.00
N VAL A 7 19.78 20.22 8.71
CA VAL A 7 18.65 20.53 7.80
C VAL A 7 19.14 21.37 6.64
N THR A 8 18.57 21.18 5.46
CA THR A 8 18.79 21.98 4.25
C THR A 8 17.46 22.62 3.83
N ASP A 9 17.52 23.64 2.98
CA ASP A 9 16.33 24.29 2.40
C ASP A 9 15.88 23.64 1.08
N ASN A 10 16.34 22.42 0.79
CA ASN A 10 15.92 21.68 -0.40
C ASN A 10 14.68 20.83 -0.10
N GLU A 11 13.58 21.10 -0.79
CA GLU A 11 12.40 20.24 -0.75
C GLU A 11 12.56 19.05 -1.70
N LYS A 12 12.40 17.84 -1.14
CA LYS A 12 12.20 16.60 -1.88
C LYS A 12 10.70 16.33 -2.03
N THR A 13 10.25 16.23 -3.27
CA THR A 13 8.85 15.95 -3.63
C THR A 13 8.70 14.50 -4.09
N PHE A 14 7.46 14.00 -4.14
CA PHE A 14 7.16 12.65 -4.63
C PHE A 14 5.82 12.62 -5.38
N PRO A 15 5.58 11.63 -6.26
CA PRO A 15 4.36 11.54 -7.07
C PRO A 15 3.06 11.48 -6.25
N SER A 16 1.99 12.08 -6.76
CA SER A 16 0.68 12.17 -6.09
C SER A 16 -0.01 10.80 -5.89
N ASN A 17 0.25 9.86 -6.80
CA ASN A 17 -0.23 8.48 -6.72
C ASN A 17 0.59 7.61 -5.74
N GLN A 18 1.76 8.07 -5.30
CA GLN A 18 2.59 7.33 -4.34
C GLN A 18 2.14 7.65 -2.91
N LYS A 19 1.93 6.61 -2.09
CA LYS A 19 1.59 6.74 -0.67
C LYS A 19 2.76 6.32 0.20
N LEU A 20 3.05 7.10 1.23
CA LEU A 20 4.06 6.75 2.24
C LEU A 20 3.33 6.15 3.44
N ILE A 21 3.68 4.92 3.79
CA ILE A 21 3.00 4.15 4.84
C ILE A 21 4.01 3.82 5.93
N SER A 22 3.60 4.00 7.19
CA SER A 22 4.29 3.37 8.31
C SER A 22 3.33 3.05 9.46
N SER A 23 3.58 1.95 10.15
CA SER A 23 2.90 1.61 11.40
C SER A 23 3.86 1.70 12.58
N THR A 24 3.31 1.97 13.76
CA THR A 24 4.06 2.16 15.00
C THR A 24 3.41 1.39 16.14
N ASP A 25 4.19 1.10 17.19
CA ASP A 25 3.65 0.68 18.49
C ASP A 25 3.01 1.86 19.25
N LEU A 26 2.41 1.57 20.42
CA LEU A 26 1.84 2.59 21.31
C LEU A 26 2.85 3.64 21.80
N LYS A 27 4.15 3.36 21.74
CA LYS A 27 5.24 4.28 22.10
C LYS A 27 5.75 5.07 20.88
N GLY A 28 5.16 4.88 19.71
CA GLY A 28 5.55 5.55 18.47
C GLY A 28 6.81 4.97 17.82
N LYS A 29 7.25 3.76 18.18
CA LYS A 29 8.35 3.06 17.50
C LYS A 29 7.85 2.40 16.23
N ILE A 30 8.56 2.61 15.12
CA ILE A 30 8.17 2.10 13.81
C ILE A 30 8.26 0.56 13.80
N ARG A 31 7.16 -0.10 13.46
CA ARG A 31 7.07 -1.56 13.27
C ARG A 31 7.11 -1.95 11.81
N HIS A 32 6.56 -1.09 10.95
CA HIS A 32 6.54 -1.30 9.51
C HIS A 32 6.66 0.03 8.77
N CYS A 33 7.25 -0.01 7.58
CA CYS A 33 7.17 1.05 6.60
C CYS A 33 7.23 0.48 5.18
N ASN A 34 6.59 1.15 4.21
CA ASN A 34 6.68 0.73 2.82
C ASN A 34 7.94 1.27 2.13
N SER A 35 8.27 0.75 0.95
CA SER A 35 9.47 1.14 0.20
C SER A 35 9.46 2.62 -0.21
N ALA A 36 8.29 3.19 -0.50
CA ALA A 36 8.15 4.62 -0.79
C ALA A 36 8.60 5.51 0.37
N PHE A 37 8.29 5.13 1.62
CA PHE A 37 8.75 5.88 2.78
C PHE A 37 10.28 5.81 2.95
N VAL A 38 10.87 4.64 2.71
CA VAL A 38 12.33 4.44 2.73
C VAL A 38 12.99 5.33 1.67
N GLU A 39 12.50 5.29 0.43
CA GLU A 39 13.02 6.05 -0.70
C GLU A 39 12.94 7.57 -0.48
N VAL A 40 11.78 8.08 -0.06
CA VAL A 40 11.58 9.52 0.16
C VAL A 40 12.43 10.00 1.33
N SER A 41 12.38 9.31 2.48
CA SER A 41 13.10 9.72 3.68
C SER A 41 14.62 9.55 3.56
N GLY A 42 15.11 8.67 2.69
CA GLY A 42 16.54 8.39 2.52
C GLY A 42 17.17 7.59 3.67
N PHE A 43 16.37 7.14 4.64
CA PHE A 43 16.82 6.18 5.65
C PHE A 43 16.64 4.76 5.13
N SER A 44 17.55 3.85 5.48
CA SER A 44 17.34 2.43 5.21
C SER A 44 16.20 1.87 6.07
N ARG A 45 15.61 0.76 5.64
CA ARG A 45 14.58 0.07 6.42
C ARG A 45 15.10 -0.28 7.82
N ASP A 46 16.32 -0.80 7.92
CA ASP A 46 16.92 -1.21 9.20
C ASP A 46 17.19 -0.02 10.13
N GLU A 47 17.44 1.17 9.59
CA GLU A 47 17.56 2.41 10.36
C GLU A 47 16.21 2.93 10.87
N LEU A 48 15.11 2.56 10.22
CA LEU A 48 13.76 3.01 10.58
C LEU A 48 13.09 2.06 11.58
N ILE A 49 13.20 0.75 11.36
CA ILE A 49 12.51 -0.25 12.17
C ILE A 49 13.02 -0.22 13.62
N GLY A 50 12.09 -0.21 14.57
CA GLY A 50 12.37 -0.13 16.01
C GLY A 50 12.71 1.28 16.52
N GLN A 51 12.95 2.25 15.63
CA GLN A 51 13.23 3.63 16.01
C GLN A 51 11.95 4.42 16.27
N PRO A 52 11.97 5.43 17.16
CA PRO A 52 10.86 6.37 17.30
C PRO A 52 10.61 7.11 15.98
N HIS A 53 9.34 7.24 15.59
CA HIS A 53 8.93 7.91 14.34
C HIS A 53 9.43 9.36 14.24
N ASN A 54 9.70 10.00 15.38
CA ASN A 54 10.29 11.34 15.42
C ASN A 54 11.70 11.46 14.81
N ILE A 55 12.34 10.37 14.36
CA ILE A 55 13.60 10.40 13.60
C ILE A 55 13.49 11.23 12.31
N VAL A 56 12.33 11.24 11.65
CA VAL A 56 12.08 12.05 10.43
C VAL A 56 11.50 13.43 10.74
N ARG A 57 11.38 13.84 12.00
CA ARG A 57 10.77 15.13 12.36
C ARG A 57 11.64 16.29 11.88
N HIS A 58 11.03 17.25 11.20
CA HIS A 58 11.68 18.53 10.89
C HIS A 58 11.63 19.49 12.09
N PRO A 59 12.72 20.23 12.42
CA PRO A 59 12.75 21.20 13.52
C PRO A 59 11.71 22.34 13.41
N ASP A 60 11.34 22.73 12.18
CA ASP A 60 10.32 23.77 11.94
C ASP A 60 8.90 23.36 12.34
N MET A 61 8.63 22.07 12.55
CA MET A 61 7.29 21.64 12.95
C MET A 61 6.99 22.11 14.38
N PRO A 62 5.95 22.94 14.58
CA PRO A 62 5.65 23.47 15.91
C PRO A 62 5.17 22.35 16.84
N PRO A 63 5.57 22.36 18.13
CA PRO A 63 5.13 21.37 19.11
C PRO A 63 3.60 21.21 19.19
N ALA A 64 2.87 22.33 19.06
CA ALA A 64 1.41 22.38 19.09
C ALA A 64 0.74 21.49 18.02
N ALA A 65 1.35 21.34 16.84
CA ALA A 65 0.80 20.47 15.80
C ALA A 65 0.84 18.99 16.24
N TYR A 66 1.91 18.56 16.90
CA TYR A 66 2.02 17.20 17.43
C TYR A 66 1.16 17.00 18.68
N GLU A 67 1.01 18.01 19.53
CA GLU A 67 0.09 17.95 20.67
C GLU A 67 -1.35 17.75 20.20
N ASN A 68 -1.78 18.50 19.18
CA ASN A 68 -3.08 18.31 18.55
C ASN A 68 -3.23 16.88 17.98
N MET A 69 -2.23 16.36 17.26
CA MET A 69 -2.23 14.98 16.78
C MET A 69 -2.41 13.97 17.92
N TRP A 70 -1.58 14.06 18.97
CA TRP A 70 -1.64 13.11 20.07
C TRP A 70 -2.92 13.20 20.88
N SER A 71 -3.55 14.38 20.98
CA SER A 71 -4.84 14.53 21.65
C SER A 71 -5.95 13.72 20.96
N HIS A 72 -5.97 13.68 19.62
CA HIS A 72 -6.93 12.89 18.85
C HIS A 72 -6.63 11.40 18.95
N LEU A 73 -5.37 11.01 18.73
CA LEU A 73 -4.96 9.61 18.72
C LEU A 73 -5.15 8.94 20.09
N LYS A 74 -4.93 9.67 21.19
CA LYS A 74 -5.21 9.17 22.55
C LYS A 74 -6.70 9.07 22.87
N ALA A 75 -7.54 9.85 22.20
CA ALA A 75 -8.99 9.74 22.27
C ALA A 75 -9.57 8.64 21.36
N GLY A 76 -8.71 7.84 20.70
CA GLY A 76 -9.13 6.82 19.75
C GLY A 76 -9.68 7.39 18.44
N GLN A 77 -9.42 8.67 18.15
CA GLN A 77 -9.88 9.35 16.95
C GLN A 77 -8.75 9.45 15.92
N PRO A 78 -9.08 9.40 14.61
CA PRO A 78 -8.10 9.68 13.57
C PRO A 78 -7.65 11.14 13.63
N TRP A 79 -6.48 11.42 13.06
CA TRP A 79 -5.96 12.77 12.90
C TRP A 79 -5.51 13.00 11.46
N MET A 80 -5.77 14.21 10.94
CA MET A 80 -5.27 14.65 9.65
C MET A 80 -4.50 15.96 9.79
N GLY A 81 -3.37 16.07 9.09
CA GLY A 81 -2.63 17.33 9.04
C GLY A 81 -1.43 17.31 8.11
N LEU A 82 -0.94 18.51 7.80
CA LEU A 82 0.24 18.73 6.98
C LEU A 82 1.49 18.61 7.86
N VAL A 83 2.47 17.82 7.46
CA VAL A 83 3.69 17.61 8.25
C VAL A 83 4.92 17.83 7.39
N LYS A 84 5.82 18.71 7.84
CA LYS A 84 7.18 18.84 7.31
C LYS A 84 8.07 17.80 7.98
N ASN A 85 8.64 16.92 7.18
CA ASN A 85 9.59 15.90 7.63
C ASN A 85 10.97 16.16 7.04
N ARG A 86 11.99 15.54 7.63
CA ARG A 86 13.39 15.67 7.29
C ARG A 86 13.91 14.33 6.75
N CYS A 87 14.55 14.36 5.59
CA CYS A 87 15.31 13.28 4.98
C CYS A 87 16.65 13.05 5.69
N LYS A 88 17.23 11.85 5.61
CA LYS A 88 18.52 11.49 6.23
C LYS A 88 19.64 12.50 5.91
N ASN A 89 19.73 12.96 4.68
CA ASN A 89 20.74 13.93 4.20
C ASN A 89 20.51 15.38 4.67
N GLY A 90 19.34 15.68 5.26
CA GLY A 90 18.98 17.01 5.75
C GLY A 90 17.92 17.74 4.94
N ASP A 91 17.63 17.30 3.72
CA ASP A 91 16.52 17.81 2.92
C ASP A 91 15.19 17.61 3.63
N TYR A 92 14.13 18.26 3.16
CA TYR A 92 12.80 18.12 3.75
C TYR A 92 11.76 17.68 2.74
N TYR A 93 10.66 17.13 3.23
CA TYR A 93 9.50 16.79 2.41
C TYR A 93 8.21 17.05 3.17
N TRP A 94 7.21 17.53 2.44
CA TRP A 94 5.88 17.75 2.97
C TRP A 94 4.97 16.55 2.71
N VAL A 95 4.11 16.24 3.68
CA VAL A 95 3.08 15.21 3.56
C VAL A 95 1.74 15.73 4.05
N SER A 96 0.65 15.33 3.39
CA SER A 96 -0.67 15.29 4.01
C SER A 96 -0.80 13.94 4.70
N ALA A 97 -0.80 13.94 6.03
CA ALA A 97 -0.80 12.73 6.84
C ALA A 97 -2.20 12.46 7.39
N TYR A 98 -2.69 11.23 7.19
CA TYR A 98 -3.85 10.68 7.88
C TYR A 98 -3.35 9.57 8.81
N VAL A 99 -3.62 9.72 10.11
CA VAL A 99 -3.12 8.82 11.15
C VAL A 99 -4.31 8.21 11.89
N THR A 100 -4.34 6.89 11.97
CA THR A 100 -5.42 6.12 12.60
C THR A 100 -4.88 5.27 13.76
N PRO A 101 -5.61 5.16 14.88
CA PRO A 101 -5.33 4.13 15.87
C PRO A 101 -5.67 2.75 15.30
N VAL A 102 -4.75 1.80 15.43
CA VAL A 102 -4.97 0.40 15.04
C VAL A 102 -5.45 -0.36 16.26
N THR A 103 -6.58 -1.04 16.14
CA THR A 103 -7.20 -1.80 17.25
C THR A 103 -7.15 -3.30 16.99
N GLU A 104 -6.84 -4.06 18.03
CA GLU A 104 -7.01 -5.52 18.08
C GLU A 104 -7.91 -5.84 19.28
N ASN A 105 -8.98 -6.61 19.06
CA ASN A 105 -9.94 -6.97 20.11
C ASN A 105 -10.48 -5.77 20.91
N GLY A 106 -10.76 -4.65 20.22
CA GLY A 106 -11.27 -3.42 20.83
C GLY A 106 -10.23 -2.60 21.61
N LYS A 107 -8.95 -2.99 21.63
CA LYS A 107 -7.87 -2.24 22.28
C LYS A 107 -6.90 -1.67 21.24
N VAL A 108 -6.49 -0.42 21.41
CA VAL A 108 -5.47 0.19 20.55
C VAL A 108 -4.12 -0.51 20.79
N VAL A 109 -3.49 -1.00 19.73
CA VAL A 109 -2.19 -1.70 19.77
C VAL A 109 -1.05 -0.91 19.12
N GLY A 110 -1.41 0.15 18.39
CA GLY A 110 -0.45 0.98 17.67
C GLY A 110 -1.15 2.06 16.85
N TYR A 111 -0.36 2.72 15.99
CA TYR A 111 -0.86 3.74 15.09
C TYR A 111 -0.35 3.49 13.68
N GLU A 112 -1.21 3.69 12.69
CA GLU A 112 -0.85 3.63 11.29
C GLU A 112 -1.01 5.01 10.66
N SER A 113 -0.10 5.34 9.74
CA SER A 113 -0.14 6.60 9.02
C SER A 113 0.00 6.35 7.53
N VAL A 114 -0.98 6.82 6.78
CA VAL A 114 -0.96 6.91 5.32
C VAL A 114 -0.77 8.37 4.93
N ARG A 115 0.17 8.62 4.03
CA ARG A 115 0.54 9.97 3.62
C ARG A 115 0.52 10.12 2.13
N SER A 116 0.03 11.26 1.65
CA SER A 116 0.07 11.66 0.25
C SER A 116 0.91 12.91 0.05
N CYS A 117 1.33 13.13 -1.20
CA CYS A 117 1.88 14.43 -1.60
C CYS A 117 0.78 15.48 -1.40
N PRO A 118 1.03 16.54 -0.63
CA PRO A 118 0.06 17.60 -0.43
C PRO A 118 -0.01 18.55 -1.63
N ASP A 119 -1.12 19.29 -1.74
CA ASP A 119 -1.22 20.39 -2.69
C ASP A 119 -0.26 21.53 -2.29
N ARG A 120 0.31 22.21 -3.28
CA ARG A 120 1.25 23.32 -3.06
C ARG A 120 0.62 24.50 -2.33
N GLN A 121 -0.66 24.75 -2.57
CA GLN A 121 -1.40 25.79 -1.87
C GLN A 121 -1.59 25.45 -0.38
N ASP A 122 -1.82 24.17 -0.06
CA ASP A 122 -1.89 23.72 1.34
C ASP A 122 -0.56 23.85 2.06
N VAL A 123 0.54 23.50 1.38
CA VAL A 123 1.89 23.68 1.92
C VAL A 123 2.18 25.14 2.24
N ALA A 124 1.91 26.06 1.30
CA ALA A 124 2.12 27.49 1.52
C ALA A 124 1.28 28.03 2.70
N ARG A 125 0.02 27.56 2.85
CA ARG A 125 -0.82 27.90 4.01
C ARG A 125 -0.24 27.36 5.31
N ALA A 126 0.20 26.10 5.32
CA ALA A 126 0.78 25.44 6.48
C ALA A 126 2.11 26.09 6.91
N GLU A 127 2.97 26.46 5.97
CA GLU A 127 4.23 27.15 6.23
C GLU A 127 4.02 28.48 6.95
N LYS A 128 3.09 29.30 6.44
CA LYS A 128 2.72 30.57 7.07
C LYS A 128 2.15 30.35 8.48
N LEU A 129 1.19 29.41 8.61
CA LEU A 129 0.58 29.07 9.89
C LEU A 129 1.62 28.61 10.92
N TYR A 130 2.54 27.74 10.52
CA TYR A 130 3.56 27.19 11.41
C TYR A 130 4.63 28.23 11.76
N ALA A 131 4.95 29.15 10.85
CA ALA A 131 5.78 30.32 11.16
C ALA A 131 5.12 31.22 12.22
N ASP A 132 3.83 31.52 12.05
CA ASP A 132 3.05 32.31 13.02
C ASP A 132 3.04 31.63 14.40
N ILE A 133 2.76 30.32 14.47
CA ILE A 133 2.77 29.55 15.73
C ILE A 133 4.16 29.55 16.38
N ARG A 134 5.24 29.38 15.60
CA ARG A 134 6.61 29.43 16.13
C ARG A 134 6.96 30.81 16.70
N SER A 135 6.41 31.88 16.14
CA SER A 135 6.58 33.25 16.62
C SER A 135 5.73 33.60 17.86
N GLY A 136 4.96 32.65 18.40
CA GLY A 136 4.11 32.85 19.59
C GLY A 136 2.72 33.40 19.29
N HIS A 137 2.39 33.64 18.02
CA HIS A 137 1.04 34.02 17.61
C HIS A 137 0.19 32.76 17.49
N SER A 138 -0.72 32.51 18.44
CA SER A 138 -1.64 31.38 18.37
C SER A 138 -2.48 31.49 17.09
N GLY A 139 -2.33 30.50 16.19
CA GLY A 139 -2.74 30.52 14.78
C GLY A 139 -4.24 30.64 14.46
N ILE A 140 -5.08 31.06 15.41
CA ILE A 140 -6.46 31.46 15.19
C ILE A 140 -6.63 32.82 15.88
N ARG A 141 -6.57 33.90 15.10
CA ARG A 141 -6.76 35.24 15.66
C ARG A 141 -8.21 35.35 16.15
N PHE A 142 -8.44 35.75 17.40
CA PHE A 142 -9.78 35.94 17.97
C PHE A 142 -10.71 36.76 17.05
N TRP A 143 -10.16 37.73 16.33
CA TRP A 143 -10.86 38.57 15.34
C TRP A 143 -11.35 37.82 14.10
N GLN A 144 -10.73 36.71 13.71
CA GLN A 144 -11.24 35.83 12.63
C GLN A 144 -12.52 35.09 13.01
N ARG A 145 -12.88 35.09 14.31
CA ARG A 145 -14.16 34.55 14.80
C ARG A 145 -15.34 35.49 14.50
N PHE A 146 -15.08 36.78 14.30
CA PHE A 146 -16.09 37.75 13.91
C PHE A 146 -16.09 37.87 12.39
N GLN A 147 -17.21 37.52 11.78
CA GLN A 147 -17.43 37.77 10.36
C GLN A 147 -17.41 39.31 10.16
N PRO A 148 -16.61 39.87 9.24
CA PRO A 148 -16.55 41.32 8.98
C PRO A 148 -17.90 42.07 8.90
N PRO A 149 -18.99 41.48 8.36
CA PRO A 149 -20.30 42.12 8.29
C PRO A 149 -20.98 42.35 9.64
N THR A 150 -20.70 41.52 10.66
CA THR A 150 -21.30 41.74 11.98
C THR A 150 -20.71 42.97 12.65
N LEU A 151 -19.44 43.29 12.37
CA LEU A 151 -18.80 44.52 12.79
C LEU A 151 -19.36 45.74 12.03
N ILE A 152 -19.61 45.61 10.72
CA ILE A 152 -20.24 46.68 9.92
C ILE A 152 -21.66 46.95 10.42
N LEU A 153 -22.44 45.91 10.73
CA LEU A 153 -23.78 46.06 11.28
C LEU A 153 -23.73 46.73 12.66
N ALA A 154 -22.82 46.31 13.55
CA ALA A 154 -22.61 46.96 14.84
C ALA A 154 -22.24 48.44 14.69
N PHE A 155 -21.40 48.78 13.70
CA PHE A 155 -21.05 50.16 13.36
C PHE A 155 -22.27 50.96 12.90
N VAL A 156 -23.13 50.41 12.04
CA VAL A 156 -24.39 51.05 11.62
C VAL A 156 -25.30 51.32 12.82
N PHE A 157 -25.42 50.38 13.77
CA PHE A 157 -26.18 50.59 15.00
C PHE A 157 -25.61 51.72 15.87
N ILE A 158 -24.29 51.82 15.99
CA ILE A 158 -23.63 52.90 16.75
C ILE A 158 -23.88 54.26 16.09
N VAL A 159 -23.72 54.36 14.76
CA VAL A 159 -23.94 55.60 14.01
C VAL A 159 -25.41 56.05 14.09
N ALA A 160 -26.35 55.12 13.95
CA ALA A 160 -27.77 55.41 14.12
C ALA A 160 -28.08 55.90 15.54
N GLY A 161 -27.51 55.26 16.57
CA GLY A 161 -27.65 55.69 17.96
C GLY A 161 -27.15 57.12 18.23
N ILE A 162 -26.02 57.50 17.63
CA ILE A 162 -25.48 58.87 17.74
C ILE A 162 -26.41 59.87 17.05
N LEU A 163 -26.90 59.56 15.85
CA LEU A 163 -27.85 60.42 15.11
C LEU A 163 -29.17 60.61 15.86
N PHE A 164 -29.63 59.57 16.56
CA PHE A 164 -30.83 59.64 17.39
C PHE A 164 -30.65 60.58 18.59
N ILE A 165 -29.52 60.46 19.31
CA ILE A 165 -29.19 61.32 20.45
C ILE A 165 -28.99 62.78 19.98
N ALA A 166 -28.45 63.00 18.79
CA ALA A 166 -28.28 64.31 18.17
C ALA A 166 -29.60 64.93 17.66
N GLY A 167 -30.75 64.28 17.86
CA GLY A 167 -32.08 64.79 17.48
C GLY A 167 -32.47 64.56 16.01
N GLN A 168 -31.60 63.95 15.21
CA GLN A 168 -31.80 63.67 13.79
C GLN A 168 -32.53 62.33 13.56
N LYS A 169 -33.76 62.21 14.09
CA LYS A 169 -34.52 60.94 14.13
C LYS A 169 -34.75 60.32 12.75
N MET A 170 -35.12 61.12 11.76
CA MET A 170 -35.38 60.66 10.38
C MET A 170 -34.14 60.01 9.75
N PHE A 171 -32.96 60.62 9.93
CA PHE A 171 -31.70 60.09 9.39
C PHE A 171 -31.24 58.83 10.12
N SER A 172 -31.48 58.75 11.43
CA SER A 172 -31.24 57.52 12.21
C SER A 172 -32.06 56.34 11.67
N GLU A 173 -33.37 56.53 11.47
CA GLU A 173 -34.27 55.48 10.96
C GLU A 173 -33.89 55.02 9.54
N LEU A 174 -33.58 55.97 8.65
CA LEU A 174 -33.14 55.66 7.28
C LEU A 174 -31.83 54.85 7.28
N SER A 175 -30.87 55.24 8.12
CA SER A 175 -29.56 54.56 8.19
C SER A 175 -29.68 53.11 8.67
N LEU A 176 -30.59 52.83 9.61
CA LEU A 176 -30.89 51.47 10.06
C LEU A 176 -31.58 50.65 8.97
N ALA A 177 -32.60 51.21 8.31
CA ALA A 177 -33.31 50.52 7.24
C ALA A 177 -32.39 50.13 6.09
N VAL A 178 -31.55 51.07 5.63
CA VAL A 178 -30.56 50.83 4.57
C VAL A 178 -29.52 49.81 5.03
N GLY A 179 -29.00 49.94 6.25
CA GLY A 179 -28.03 48.99 6.80
C GLY A 179 -28.55 47.56 6.90
N VAL A 180 -29.81 47.37 7.31
CA VAL A 180 -30.46 46.06 7.38
C VAL A 180 -30.62 45.46 5.98
N ILE A 181 -31.04 46.25 4.98
CA ILE A 181 -31.20 45.77 3.60
C ILE A 181 -29.85 45.36 3.00
N ILE A 182 -28.82 46.20 3.15
CA ILE A 182 -27.46 45.90 2.66
C ILE A 182 -26.92 44.64 3.35
N TYR A 183 -27.08 44.53 4.68
CA TYR A 183 -26.66 43.36 5.43
C TYR A 183 -27.40 42.09 4.99
N ALA A 184 -28.72 42.17 4.80
CA ALA A 184 -29.53 41.04 4.33
C ALA A 184 -29.14 40.60 2.92
N GLY A 185 -28.93 41.55 2.00
CA GLY A 185 -28.47 41.27 0.64
C GLY A 185 -27.09 40.64 0.61
N TRP A 186 -26.13 41.21 1.36
CA TRP A 186 -24.79 40.65 1.51
C TRP A 186 -24.83 39.24 2.11
N MET A 187 -25.60 39.03 3.17
CA MET A 187 -25.79 37.70 3.79
C MET A 187 -26.42 36.68 2.84
N HIS A 188 -27.29 37.10 1.93
CA HIS A 188 -27.86 36.21 0.91
C HIS A 188 -26.79 35.81 -0.12
N VAL A 189 -26.02 36.77 -0.63
CA VAL A 189 -24.92 36.51 -1.59
C VAL A 189 -23.82 35.66 -0.95
N ALA A 190 -23.39 35.98 0.26
CA ALA A 190 -22.35 35.23 0.99
C ALA A 190 -22.77 33.78 1.25
N ARG A 191 -24.02 33.55 1.68
CA ARG A 191 -24.56 32.19 1.84
C ARG A 191 -24.59 31.44 0.51
N LYS A 192 -25.02 32.10 -0.57
CA LYS A 192 -25.06 31.49 -1.91
C LYS A 192 -23.66 31.11 -2.40
N GLN A 193 -22.67 31.98 -2.22
CA GLN A 193 -21.27 31.72 -2.58
C GLN A 193 -20.66 30.58 -1.77
N LEU A 194 -20.89 30.56 -0.46
CA LEU A 194 -20.44 29.46 0.42
C LEU A 194 -21.01 28.12 -0.06
N MET A 195 -22.32 28.07 -0.32
CA MET A 195 -22.98 26.84 -0.80
C MET A 195 -22.46 26.42 -2.17
N ALA A 196 -22.25 27.37 -3.10
CA ALA A 196 -21.67 27.06 -4.40
C ALA A 196 -20.26 26.46 -4.28
N SER A 197 -19.42 27.00 -3.40
CA SER A 197 -18.07 26.49 -3.16
C SER A 197 -18.07 25.07 -2.57
N VAL A 198 -18.99 24.76 -1.65
CA VAL A 198 -19.11 23.41 -1.08
C VAL A 198 -19.66 22.43 -2.10
N THR A 199 -20.69 22.82 -2.87
CA THR A 199 -21.25 21.97 -3.93
C THR A 199 -20.22 21.66 -5.01
N GLN A 200 -19.33 22.61 -5.34
CA GLN A 200 -18.24 22.37 -6.28
C GLN A 200 -17.26 21.28 -5.81
N LEU A 201 -16.99 21.19 -4.50
CA LEU A 201 -16.18 20.10 -3.94
C LEU A 201 -16.86 18.73 -4.05
N LEU A 202 -18.19 18.71 -4.22
CA LEU A 202 -19.03 17.53 -4.31
C LEU A 202 -19.54 17.30 -5.74
N GLU A 203 -18.96 17.94 -6.75
CA GLU A 203 -19.43 17.89 -8.14
C GLU A 203 -19.46 16.45 -8.70
N HIS A 204 -18.58 15.58 -8.22
CA HIS A 204 -18.53 14.17 -8.60
C HIS A 204 -19.30 13.24 -7.67
N SER A 205 -19.91 13.77 -6.60
CA SER A 205 -20.71 13.01 -5.65
C SER A 205 -22.18 12.97 -6.08
N PHE A 206 -22.91 11.94 -5.64
CA PHE A 206 -24.34 11.80 -5.95
C PHE A 206 -25.17 12.87 -5.21
N THR A 207 -25.80 13.77 -5.97
CA THR A 207 -26.62 14.88 -5.45
C THR A 207 -27.97 14.96 -6.17
N ASP A 208 -28.88 14.01 -5.87
CA ASP A 208 -30.23 13.99 -6.45
C ASP A 208 -31.28 14.66 -5.53
N ASP A 209 -32.29 15.32 -6.11
CA ASP A 209 -33.33 16.04 -5.38
C ASP A 209 -34.33 15.13 -4.67
N LEU A 210 -34.69 14.02 -5.29
CA LEU A 210 -35.58 13.03 -4.69
C LEU A 210 -34.86 12.37 -3.52
N ALA A 211 -33.58 12.01 -3.70
CA ALA A 211 -32.75 11.50 -2.63
C ALA A 211 -32.57 12.49 -1.47
N ALA A 212 -32.34 13.78 -1.76
CA ALA A 212 -32.23 14.82 -0.75
C ALA A 212 -33.49 14.88 0.13
N LYS A 213 -34.67 14.83 -0.49
CA LYS A 213 -35.96 14.84 0.22
C LYS A 213 -36.32 13.53 0.92
N SER A 214 -35.73 12.39 0.52
CA SER A 214 -36.02 11.09 1.12
C SER A 214 -35.09 10.76 2.29
N TYR A 215 -33.83 11.19 2.24
CA TYR A 215 -32.83 10.90 3.28
C TYR A 215 -32.68 12.00 4.33
N THR A 216 -33.27 13.19 4.11
CA THR A 216 -33.15 14.34 5.01
C THR A 216 -34.43 15.18 5.06
N ASP A 217 -34.65 15.84 6.20
CA ASP A 217 -35.73 16.82 6.38
C ASP A 217 -35.28 18.26 6.05
N ASP A 218 -34.07 18.43 5.50
CA ASP A 218 -33.48 19.75 5.26
C ASP A 218 -33.93 20.35 3.91
N GLU A 219 -33.81 21.68 3.78
CA GLU A 219 -33.97 22.34 2.49
C GLU A 219 -32.99 21.80 1.44
N LEU A 220 -33.40 21.77 0.18
CA LEU A 220 -32.67 21.16 -0.94
C LEU A 220 -31.16 21.47 -0.98
N PRO A 221 -30.67 22.70 -0.78
CA PRO A 221 -29.24 22.97 -0.82
C PRO A 221 -28.45 22.19 0.24
N LEU A 222 -28.96 22.11 1.47
CA LEU A 222 -28.32 21.37 2.55
C LEU A 222 -28.57 19.87 2.43
N GLY A 223 -29.79 19.48 2.02
CA GLY A 223 -30.16 18.08 1.78
C GLY A 223 -29.28 17.41 0.72
N ARG A 224 -28.98 18.10 -0.40
CA ARG A 224 -28.06 17.62 -1.44
C ARG A 224 -26.66 17.36 -0.89
N ILE A 225 -26.12 18.27 -0.07
CA ILE A 225 -24.79 18.10 0.55
C ILE A 225 -24.78 16.89 1.49
N LYS A 226 -25.80 16.75 2.35
CA LYS A 226 -25.91 15.62 3.28
C LYS A 226 -26.04 14.29 2.54
N VAL A 227 -26.81 14.24 1.45
CA VAL A 227 -26.93 13.06 0.61
C VAL A 227 -25.62 12.73 -0.11
N ALA A 228 -24.89 13.71 -0.63
CA ALA A 228 -23.57 13.48 -1.21
C ALA A 228 -22.59 12.87 -0.19
N VAL A 229 -22.58 13.36 1.06
CA VAL A 229 -21.74 12.77 2.11
C VAL A 229 -22.19 11.34 2.44
N LYS A 230 -23.51 11.10 2.60
CA LYS A 230 -24.06 9.76 2.82
C LYS A 230 -23.72 8.80 1.67
N ALA A 231 -23.82 9.26 0.43
CA ALA A 231 -23.48 8.47 -0.75
C ALA A 231 -21.99 8.15 -0.80
N GLN A 232 -21.11 9.10 -0.43
CA GLN A 232 -19.67 8.86 -0.37
C GLN A 232 -19.31 7.87 0.74
N GLN A 233 -19.97 7.94 1.90
CA GLN A 233 -19.83 6.95 2.98
C GLN A 233 -20.28 5.55 2.51
N ALA A 234 -21.48 5.45 1.93
CA ALA A 234 -21.99 4.18 1.40
C ALA A 234 -21.09 3.63 0.28
N HIS A 235 -20.50 4.48 -0.55
CA HIS A 235 -19.54 4.07 -1.56
C HIS A 235 -18.26 3.50 -0.93
N LEU A 236 -17.71 4.14 0.10
CA LEU A 236 -16.56 3.64 0.84
C LEU A 236 -16.87 2.30 1.52
N ASP A 237 -18.02 2.18 2.17
CA ASP A 237 -18.47 0.94 2.80
C ASP A 237 -18.60 -0.17 1.75
N ALA A 238 -19.22 0.09 0.60
CA ALA A 238 -19.34 -0.88 -0.49
C ALA A 238 -17.99 -1.27 -1.11
N VAL A 239 -17.01 -0.37 -1.14
CA VAL A 239 -15.63 -0.70 -1.57
C VAL A 239 -14.96 -1.58 -0.53
N LEU A 240 -15.08 -1.25 0.76
CA LEU A 240 -14.50 -2.03 1.86
C LEU A 240 -15.09 -3.44 1.92
N THR A 241 -16.43 -3.58 1.88
CA THR A 241 -17.08 -4.90 1.87
C THR A 241 -16.63 -5.75 0.68
N ARG A 242 -16.52 -5.16 -0.52
CA ARG A 242 -16.01 -5.90 -1.70
C ARG A 242 -14.55 -6.32 -1.56
N LEU A 243 -13.73 -5.51 -0.89
CA LEU A 243 -12.34 -5.87 -0.58
C LEU A 243 -12.26 -6.99 0.46
N GLU A 244 -13.13 -6.97 1.48
CA GLU A 244 -13.26 -8.03 2.47
C GLU A 244 -13.69 -9.35 1.81
N ASP A 245 -14.74 -9.33 0.98
CA ASP A 245 -15.20 -10.50 0.23
C ASP A 245 -14.08 -11.07 -0.67
N SER A 246 -13.37 -10.19 -1.40
CA SER A 246 -12.25 -10.60 -2.26
C SER A 246 -11.08 -11.19 -1.45
N ALA A 247 -10.82 -10.66 -0.26
CA ALA A 247 -9.77 -11.15 0.62
C ALA A 247 -10.12 -12.53 1.20
N ASP A 248 -11.39 -12.77 1.54
CA ASP A 248 -11.87 -14.07 2.00
C ASP A 248 -11.86 -15.12 0.88
N GLU A 249 -12.26 -14.75 -0.34
CA GLU A 249 -12.10 -15.61 -1.52
C GLU A 249 -10.62 -15.95 -1.76
N MET A 250 -9.72 -14.96 -1.69
CA MET A 250 -8.29 -15.17 -1.85
C MET A 250 -7.72 -16.09 -0.77
N ARG A 251 -8.18 -15.96 0.48
CA ARG A 251 -7.82 -16.86 1.58
C ARG A 251 -8.27 -18.29 1.30
N LEU A 252 -9.49 -18.48 0.81
CA LEU A 252 -10.02 -19.79 0.42
C LEU A 252 -9.19 -20.41 -0.72
N PHE A 253 -8.89 -19.64 -1.77
CA PHE A 253 -8.04 -20.09 -2.88
C PHE A 253 -6.62 -20.43 -2.42
N SER A 254 -6.05 -19.67 -1.48
CA SER A 254 -4.74 -19.96 -0.92
C SER A 254 -4.71 -21.30 -0.16
N VAL A 255 -5.75 -21.60 0.61
CA VAL A 255 -5.89 -22.88 1.31
C VAL A 255 -6.04 -24.04 0.31
N LYS A 256 -6.92 -23.91 -0.69
CA LYS A 256 -7.11 -24.93 -1.72
C LYS A 256 -5.86 -25.12 -2.60
N GLY A 257 -5.18 -24.03 -2.95
CA GLY A 257 -3.91 -24.09 -3.67
C GLY A 257 -2.83 -24.81 -2.88
N ARG A 258 -2.81 -24.65 -1.55
CA ARG A 258 -1.90 -25.38 -0.67
C ARG A 258 -2.19 -26.89 -0.67
N GLU A 259 -3.46 -27.28 -0.65
CA GLU A 259 -3.88 -28.69 -0.74
C GLU A 259 -3.45 -29.32 -2.07
N VAL A 260 -3.74 -28.68 -3.20
CA VAL A 260 -3.31 -29.15 -4.54
C VAL A 260 -1.79 -29.24 -4.65
N THR A 261 -1.07 -28.28 -4.07
CA THR A 261 0.41 -28.31 -4.05
C THR A 261 0.93 -29.51 -3.26
N PHE A 262 0.27 -29.87 -2.16
CA PHE A 262 0.62 -31.03 -1.35
C PHE A 262 0.37 -32.34 -2.11
N GLU A 263 -0.79 -32.48 -2.76
CA GLU A 263 -1.10 -33.64 -3.61
C GLU A 263 -0.09 -33.79 -4.76
N ALA A 264 0.27 -32.68 -5.42
CA ALA A 264 1.27 -32.69 -6.48
C ALA A 264 2.66 -33.10 -5.97
N GLN A 265 3.06 -32.68 -4.76
CA GLN A 265 4.31 -33.12 -4.15
C GLN A 265 4.33 -34.63 -3.88
N GLU A 266 3.22 -35.20 -3.43
CA GLU A 266 3.12 -36.64 -3.18
C GLU A 266 3.14 -37.45 -4.49
N ALA A 267 2.41 -37.00 -5.51
CA ALA A 267 2.45 -37.61 -6.83
C ALA A 267 3.86 -37.56 -7.45
N LEU A 268 4.58 -36.43 -7.31
CA LEU A 268 5.96 -36.31 -7.76
C LEU A 268 6.91 -37.27 -7.02
N ARG A 269 6.71 -37.46 -5.71
CA ARG A 269 7.46 -38.46 -4.93
C ARG A 269 7.23 -39.88 -5.43
N GLN A 270 5.99 -40.24 -5.71
CA GLN A 270 5.65 -41.55 -6.25
C GLN A 270 6.27 -41.76 -7.64
N GLN A 271 6.14 -40.78 -8.52
CA GLN A 271 6.76 -40.81 -9.85
C GLN A 271 8.29 -40.93 -9.77
N GLN A 272 8.93 -40.23 -8.83
CA GLN A 272 10.36 -40.35 -8.61
C GLN A 272 10.74 -41.79 -8.20
N ALA A 273 10.01 -42.39 -7.27
CA ALA A 273 10.25 -43.77 -6.84
C ALA A 273 10.08 -44.79 -7.99
N GLU A 274 9.05 -44.60 -8.83
CA GLU A 274 8.85 -45.41 -10.03
C GLU A 274 10.01 -45.23 -11.03
N THR A 275 10.49 -44.00 -11.20
CA THR A 275 11.63 -43.70 -12.08
C THR A 275 12.91 -44.36 -11.57
N GLU A 276 13.15 -44.37 -10.26
CA GLU A 276 14.28 -45.08 -9.62
C GLU A 276 14.19 -46.60 -9.85
N GLN A 277 12.99 -47.19 -9.77
CA GLN A 277 12.78 -48.61 -10.08
C GLN A 277 13.07 -48.93 -11.56
N VAL A 278 12.61 -48.10 -12.49
CA VAL A 278 12.90 -48.27 -13.91
C VAL A 278 14.41 -48.16 -14.17
N ALA A 279 15.09 -47.20 -13.54
CA ALA A 279 16.54 -47.07 -13.66
C ALA A 279 17.27 -48.32 -13.14
N ALA A 280 16.82 -48.90 -12.02
CA ALA A 280 17.38 -50.14 -11.49
C ALA A 280 17.17 -51.33 -12.45
N ALA A 281 15.97 -51.48 -13.02
CA ALA A 281 15.68 -52.54 -13.99
C ALA A 281 16.51 -52.40 -15.28
N VAL A 282 16.69 -51.17 -15.78
CA VAL A 282 17.56 -50.88 -16.92
C VAL A 282 19.02 -51.24 -16.61
N HIS A 283 19.49 -50.99 -15.39
CA HIS A 283 20.82 -51.38 -14.95
C HIS A 283 21.01 -52.91 -14.94
N GLU A 284 20.08 -53.67 -14.35
CA GLU A 284 20.11 -55.15 -14.38
C GLU A 284 20.05 -55.71 -15.80
N MET A 285 19.19 -55.13 -16.66
CA MET A 285 19.14 -55.50 -18.08
C MET A 285 20.49 -55.27 -18.77
N SER A 286 21.15 -54.13 -18.49
CA SER A 286 22.45 -53.82 -19.07
C SER A 286 23.53 -54.83 -18.65
N GLN A 287 23.54 -55.24 -17.37
CA GLN A 287 24.42 -56.30 -16.89
C GLN A 287 24.13 -57.65 -17.56
N THR A 288 22.84 -58.01 -17.69
CA THR A 288 22.42 -59.24 -18.36
C THR A 288 22.84 -59.26 -19.83
N ILE A 289 22.68 -58.14 -20.55
CA ILE A 289 23.13 -58.00 -21.94
C ILE A 289 24.65 -58.18 -22.04
N ALA A 290 25.41 -57.61 -21.10
CA ALA A 290 26.87 -57.76 -21.07
C ALA A 290 27.29 -59.23 -20.84
N GLU A 291 26.60 -59.94 -19.93
CA GLU A 291 26.85 -61.36 -19.67
C GLU A 291 26.50 -62.24 -20.87
N VAL A 292 25.34 -62.02 -21.50
CA VAL A 292 24.95 -62.73 -22.73
C VAL A 292 25.95 -62.48 -23.85
N SER A 293 26.39 -61.23 -24.04
CA SER A 293 27.41 -60.88 -25.04
C SER A 293 28.73 -61.63 -24.78
N SER A 294 29.18 -61.68 -23.53
CA SER A 294 30.37 -62.45 -23.13
C SER A 294 30.22 -63.96 -23.41
N ASN A 295 29.05 -64.53 -23.12
CA ASN A 295 28.77 -65.95 -23.39
C ASN A 295 28.72 -66.27 -24.88
N VAL A 296 28.14 -65.37 -25.69
CA VAL A 296 28.15 -65.48 -27.15
C VAL A 296 29.58 -65.46 -27.68
N GLN A 297 30.43 -64.55 -27.18
CA GLN A 297 31.84 -64.46 -27.56
C GLN A 297 32.62 -65.74 -27.20
N SER A 298 32.46 -66.24 -25.97
CA SER A 298 33.11 -67.49 -25.54
C SER A 298 32.63 -68.71 -26.32
N THR A 299 31.35 -68.77 -26.68
CA THR A 299 30.80 -69.84 -27.52
C THR A 299 31.37 -69.78 -28.93
N ALA A 300 31.51 -68.59 -29.50
CA ALA A 300 32.14 -68.39 -30.80
C ALA A 300 33.60 -68.85 -30.80
N GLU A 301 34.40 -68.48 -29.79
CA GLU A 301 35.78 -68.95 -29.63
C GLU A 301 35.87 -70.47 -29.56
N ARG A 302 35.02 -71.12 -28.75
CA ARG A 302 34.99 -72.59 -28.64
C ARG A 302 34.58 -73.26 -29.96
N ALA A 303 33.65 -72.67 -30.70
CA ALA A 303 33.25 -73.18 -32.01
C ALA A 303 34.40 -73.08 -33.02
N ASP A 304 35.19 -72.01 -32.98
CA ASP A 304 36.39 -71.86 -33.80
C ASP A 304 37.47 -72.88 -33.42
N SER A 305 37.75 -73.08 -32.12
CA SER A 305 38.68 -74.14 -31.68
C SER A 305 38.20 -75.55 -32.08
N ALA A 306 36.90 -75.84 -31.98
CA ALA A 306 36.34 -77.13 -32.41
C ALA A 306 36.49 -77.34 -33.92
N LYS A 307 36.32 -76.28 -34.71
CA LYS A 307 36.56 -76.30 -36.16
C LYS A 307 38.05 -76.55 -36.47
N GLU A 308 38.95 -75.96 -35.70
CA GLU A 308 40.40 -76.18 -35.82
C GLU A 308 40.78 -77.64 -35.53
N PHE A 309 40.29 -78.21 -34.42
CA PHE A 309 40.46 -79.63 -34.11
C PHE A 309 39.86 -80.56 -35.18
N ALA A 310 38.68 -80.22 -35.72
CA ALA A 310 38.08 -81.00 -36.80
C ALA A 310 38.91 -80.96 -38.09
N ASN A 311 39.54 -79.81 -38.40
CA ASN A 311 40.46 -79.68 -39.52
C ASN A 311 41.76 -80.48 -39.30
N GLU A 312 42.31 -80.43 -38.09
CA GLU A 312 43.50 -81.20 -37.72
C GLU A 312 43.22 -82.70 -37.78
N GLY A 313 42.09 -83.16 -37.22
CA GLY A 313 41.61 -84.53 -37.32
C GLY A 313 41.39 -84.98 -38.76
N ARG A 314 40.82 -84.12 -39.62
CA ARG A 314 40.68 -84.39 -41.07
C ARG A 314 42.06 -84.54 -41.74
N SER A 315 43.05 -83.75 -41.34
CA SER A 315 44.43 -83.88 -41.83
C SER A 315 45.05 -85.21 -41.42
N VAL A 316 44.89 -85.63 -40.16
CA VAL A 316 45.37 -86.93 -39.66
C VAL A 316 44.72 -88.09 -40.40
N VAL A 317 43.38 -88.07 -40.57
CA VAL A 317 42.66 -89.11 -41.33
C VAL A 317 43.14 -89.18 -42.78
N ARG A 318 43.40 -88.03 -43.42
CA ARG A 318 43.98 -87.97 -44.78
C ARG A 318 45.37 -88.59 -44.81
N GLY A 319 46.24 -88.26 -43.85
CA GLY A 319 47.57 -88.86 -43.73
C GLY A 319 47.53 -90.38 -43.52
N THR A 320 46.62 -90.87 -42.67
CA THR A 320 46.41 -92.31 -42.47
C THR A 320 45.93 -92.99 -43.76
N ARG A 321 45.02 -92.36 -44.51
CA ARG A 321 44.57 -92.87 -45.82
C ARG A 321 45.72 -92.98 -46.82
N GLU A 322 46.55 -91.94 -46.92
CA GLU A 322 47.75 -91.93 -47.79
C GLU A 322 48.74 -93.02 -47.39
N ALA A 323 48.98 -93.23 -46.09
CA ALA A 323 49.82 -94.32 -45.59
C ALA A 323 49.25 -95.70 -45.95
N ILE A 324 47.93 -95.91 -45.84
CA ILE A 324 47.27 -97.16 -46.25
C ILE A 324 47.37 -97.37 -47.77
N GLU A 325 47.18 -96.32 -48.57
CA GLU A 325 47.34 -96.38 -50.05
C GLU A 325 48.79 -96.72 -50.43
N THR A 326 49.78 -96.16 -49.72
CA THR A 326 51.20 -96.45 -49.92
C THR A 326 51.52 -97.92 -49.57
N LEU A 327 50.99 -98.43 -48.45
CA LEU A 327 51.15 -99.83 -48.04
C LEU A 327 50.52 -100.79 -49.07
N LYS A 328 49.36 -100.44 -49.64
CA LYS A 328 48.70 -101.22 -50.70
C LYS A 328 49.53 -101.27 -51.99
N GLY A 329 50.30 -100.22 -52.30
CA GLY A 329 51.21 -100.20 -53.46
C GLY A 329 52.56 -100.89 -53.24
N SER A 330 52.84 -101.37 -52.02
CA SER A 330 54.12 -101.97 -51.61
C SER A 330 54.09 -103.50 -51.55
N VAL A 331 53.01 -104.13 -52.04
CA VAL A 331 52.77 -105.59 -52.09
C VAL A 331 52.54 -106.00 -53.54
#